data_AF-A0A9X5U988-F1
#
_entry.id   AF-A0A9X5U988-F1
#
_cell.length_a   1.000
_cell.length_b   1.000
_cell.length_c   1.000
_cell.angle_alpha   90.00
_cell.angle_beta   90.00
_cell.angle_gamma   90.00
#
_symmetry.space_group_name_H-M   'P 1'
#
loop_
_entity.id
_entity.type
_entity.pdbx_description
1 polymer ?
#
loop_
_entity_poly.entity_id
_entity_poly.type
_entity_poly.pdbx_seq_one_letter_code
_entity_poly.pdbx_strand_id
1 'polypeptide(L)'
;MPARTLPLRLDPLPDEALGSWLETYAHRLQATLGDLAIALGLPTTDREHPSRMLAHAPDWTVSLHTSEAASIAAACGISPAALHSLTLTRFDGRAVHVDTERRRVRYRLWARTEGSRFCPSCLHESDGRWPLNWRLSWSFACPIHQCLLVDTCPRCDRPARTAGVALGFVPHPGHCARSIGGARGREAARCGADLTAAPALALSFARACDGPAT
;
A
#
# COMPACT_ATOMS: atom_id res chain seq x y z
N MET A 1 -18.02 11.25 15.76
CA MET A 1 -18.31 12.49 15.02
C MET A 1 -18.33 12.15 13.54
N PRO A 2 -19.29 12.67 12.74
CA PRO A 2 -19.29 12.43 11.30
C PRO A 2 -18.03 13.03 10.67
N ALA A 3 -17.38 12.27 9.78
CA ALA A 3 -16.22 12.75 9.05
C ALA A 3 -16.63 13.94 8.18
N ARG A 4 -15.89 15.05 8.28
CA ARG A 4 -16.14 16.22 7.44
C ARG A 4 -15.67 15.93 6.02
N THR A 5 -16.40 16.44 5.04
CA THR A 5 -16.01 16.35 3.64
C THR A 5 -14.64 16.98 3.42
N LEU A 6 -13.72 16.25 2.78
CA LEU A 6 -12.39 16.76 2.45
C LEU A 6 -12.45 17.68 1.22
N PRO A 7 -11.64 18.77 1.20
CA PRO A 7 -11.69 19.78 0.15
C PRO A 7 -11.14 19.30 -1.19
N LEU A 8 -10.18 18.36 -1.18
CA LEU A 8 -9.64 17.74 -2.38
C LEU A 8 -10.41 16.46 -2.69
N ARG A 9 -10.87 16.27 -3.92
CA ARG A 9 -11.35 14.96 -4.38
C ARG A 9 -10.22 14.24 -5.11
N LEU A 10 -9.94 13.01 -4.70
CA LEU A 10 -8.92 12.18 -5.32
C LEU A 10 -9.48 10.78 -5.54
N ASP A 11 -9.71 10.45 -6.81
CA ASP A 11 -10.16 9.12 -7.18
C ASP A 11 -9.01 8.11 -7.10
N PRO A 12 -9.30 6.87 -6.67
CA PRO A 12 -8.34 5.78 -6.71
C PRO A 12 -8.11 5.32 -8.15
N LEU A 13 -6.91 4.80 -8.43
CA LEU A 13 -6.64 4.15 -9.72
C LEU A 13 -7.27 2.75 -9.78
N PRO A 14 -7.53 2.21 -10.98
CA PRO A 14 -7.92 0.81 -11.15
C PRO A 14 -6.91 -0.12 -10.46
N ASP A 15 -7.43 -1.10 -9.74
CA ASP A 15 -6.63 -2.09 -9.00
C ASP A 15 -5.67 -1.52 -7.95
N GLU A 16 -5.80 -0.26 -7.54
CA GLU A 16 -4.92 0.35 -6.55
C GLU A 16 -5.08 -0.25 -5.15
N ALA A 17 -3.98 -0.38 -4.41
CA ALA A 17 -4.01 -0.73 -3.00
C ALA A 17 -4.50 0.45 -2.13
N LEU A 18 -5.38 0.19 -1.17
CA LEU A 18 -5.94 1.24 -0.29
C LEU A 18 -4.84 2.05 0.41
N GLY A 19 -3.80 1.40 0.93
CA GLY A 19 -2.67 2.10 1.54
C GLY A 19 -1.95 3.04 0.57
N SER A 20 -1.86 2.69 -0.72
CA SER A 20 -1.27 3.57 -1.75
C SER A 20 -2.13 4.80 -2.00
N TRP A 21 -3.44 4.59 -2.10
CA TRP A 21 -4.38 5.68 -2.32
C TRP A 21 -4.35 6.66 -1.14
N LEU A 22 -4.39 6.17 0.10
CA LEU A 22 -4.31 6.99 1.31
C LEU A 22 -2.97 7.74 1.44
N GLU A 23 -1.84 7.09 1.10
CA GLU A 23 -0.55 7.75 1.07
C GLU A 23 -0.53 8.88 0.04
N THR A 24 -1.08 8.65 -1.16
CA THR A 24 -1.12 9.70 -2.19
C THR A 24 -2.07 10.83 -1.82
N TYR A 25 -3.19 10.53 -1.17
CA TYR A 25 -4.11 11.52 -0.67
C TYR A 25 -3.44 12.40 0.39
N ALA A 26 -2.79 11.79 1.38
CA ALA A 26 -2.05 12.50 2.42
C ALA A 26 -0.95 13.39 1.82
N HIS A 27 -0.22 12.87 0.82
CA HIS A 27 0.77 13.63 0.07
C HIS A 27 0.16 14.86 -0.61
N ARG A 28 -0.95 14.72 -1.34
CA ARG A 28 -1.59 15.86 -2.00
C ARG A 28 -2.13 16.92 -1.03
N LEU A 29 -2.57 16.49 0.15
CA LEU A 29 -2.99 17.41 1.21
C LEU A 29 -1.81 18.00 2.01
N GLN A 30 -0.58 17.56 1.75
CA GLN A 30 0.60 17.90 2.56
C GLN A 30 0.37 17.62 4.06
N ALA A 31 -0.35 16.53 4.35
CA ALA A 31 -0.73 16.13 5.70
C ALA A 31 -0.08 14.80 6.07
N THR A 32 0.11 14.56 7.37
CA THR A 32 0.54 13.24 7.82
C THR A 32 -0.57 12.23 7.61
N LEU A 33 -0.22 10.96 7.41
CA LEU A 33 -1.24 9.91 7.29
C LEU A 33 -2.10 9.79 8.56
N GLY A 34 -1.54 10.10 9.73
CA GLY A 34 -2.26 10.17 11.00
C GLY A 34 -3.33 11.26 11.03
N ASP A 35 -2.99 12.47 10.56
CA ASP A 35 -3.95 13.57 10.51
C ASP A 35 -5.08 13.28 9.51
N LEU A 36 -4.73 12.71 8.34
CA LEU A 36 -5.72 12.24 7.36
C LEU A 36 -6.61 11.15 7.97
N ALA A 37 -6.02 10.16 8.65
CA ALA A 37 -6.76 9.07 9.27
C ALA A 37 -7.75 9.58 10.33
N ILE A 38 -7.35 10.55 11.16
CA ILE A 38 -8.26 11.20 12.13
C ILE A 38 -9.40 11.89 11.39
N ALA A 39 -9.12 12.65 10.32
CA ALA A 39 -10.13 13.34 9.53
C ALA A 39 -11.12 12.36 8.86
N LEU A 40 -10.64 11.18 8.46
CA LEU A 40 -11.43 10.09 7.87
C LEU A 40 -12.11 9.20 8.91
N GLY A 41 -11.93 9.43 10.21
CA GLY A 41 -12.50 8.60 11.28
C GLY A 41 -11.90 7.20 11.38
N LEU A 42 -10.66 7.01 10.91
CA LEU A 42 -9.92 5.77 10.99
C LEU A 42 -9.20 5.61 12.35
N PRO A 43 -9.02 4.38 12.83
CA PRO A 43 -8.41 4.12 14.13
C PRO A 43 -6.92 4.48 14.11
N THR A 44 -6.55 5.46 14.94
CA THR A 44 -5.17 5.91 15.13
C THR A 44 -4.68 5.69 16.56
N THR A 45 -5.55 5.30 17.49
CA THR A 45 -5.24 5.00 18.89
C THR A 45 -5.21 3.51 19.18
N ASP A 46 -4.52 3.13 20.25
CA ASP A 46 -4.54 1.77 20.77
C ASP A 46 -5.95 1.42 21.32
N ARG A 47 -6.43 0.20 21.09
CA ARG A 47 -7.77 -0.24 21.53
C ARG A 47 -7.85 -0.42 23.04
N GLU A 48 -6.77 -0.85 23.68
CA GLU A 48 -6.68 -1.06 25.12
C GLU A 48 -6.30 0.23 25.84
N HIS A 49 -5.55 1.12 25.17
CA HIS A 49 -5.07 2.38 25.74
C HIS A 49 -5.41 3.59 24.85
N PRO A 50 -6.64 4.12 24.90
CA PRO A 50 -7.11 5.18 24.00
C PRO A 50 -6.31 6.49 24.02
N SER A 51 -5.57 6.76 25.11
CA SER A 51 -4.66 7.91 25.24
C SER A 51 -3.34 7.73 24.48
N ARG A 52 -3.05 6.53 23.98
CA ARG A 52 -1.82 6.20 23.28
C ARG A 52 -2.04 6.19 21.77
N MET A 53 -1.31 7.06 21.08
CA MET A 53 -1.29 7.12 19.63
C MET A 53 -0.46 5.98 19.04
N LEU A 54 -0.96 5.35 17.98
CA LEU A 54 -0.24 4.33 17.24
C LEU A 54 0.90 4.97 16.44
N ALA A 55 2.06 4.33 16.43
CA ALA A 55 3.17 4.76 15.58
C ALA A 55 2.95 4.36 14.10
N HIS A 56 2.27 3.24 13.88
CA HIS A 56 1.97 2.69 12.57
C HIS A 56 0.48 2.38 12.47
N ALA A 57 -0.10 2.64 11.30
CA ALA A 57 -1.48 2.31 11.01
C ALA A 57 -1.68 0.78 11.05
N PRO A 58 -2.86 0.29 11.45
CA PRO A 58 -3.31 -1.02 11.03
C PRO A 58 -3.21 -1.14 9.51
N ASP A 59 -2.99 -2.35 8.99
CA ASP A 59 -2.95 -2.54 7.54
C ASP A 59 -4.35 -2.48 6.94
N TRP A 60 -4.85 -1.26 6.68
CA TRP A 60 -6.15 -1.04 6.05
C TRP A 60 -6.23 -1.64 4.63
N THR A 61 -5.08 -1.92 3.99
CA THR A 61 -5.06 -2.63 2.70
C THR A 61 -5.57 -4.07 2.83
N VAL A 62 -5.51 -4.66 4.04
CA VAL A 62 -6.06 -6.00 4.27
C VAL A 62 -7.58 -5.97 4.27
N SER A 63 -8.16 -5.13 5.12
CA SER A 63 -9.61 -4.99 5.23
C SER A 63 -10.01 -3.64 5.84
N LEU A 64 -11.14 -3.13 5.36
CA LEU A 64 -11.89 -2.03 5.96
C LEU A 64 -13.12 -2.57 6.67
N HIS A 65 -13.41 -2.04 7.85
CA HIS A 65 -14.67 -2.30 8.54
C HIS A 65 -15.77 -1.43 7.92
N THR A 66 -17.03 -1.86 8.02
CA THR A 66 -18.18 -1.15 7.42
C THR A 66 -18.26 0.31 7.85
N SER A 67 -18.02 0.59 9.14
CA SER A 67 -18.02 1.96 9.67
C SER A 67 -16.89 2.83 9.11
N GLU A 68 -15.71 2.24 8.90
CA GLU A 68 -14.55 2.92 8.30
C GLU A 68 -14.81 3.24 6.83
N ALA A 69 -15.33 2.27 6.07
CA ALA A 69 -15.69 2.48 4.67
C ALA A 69 -16.78 3.54 4.53
N ALA A 70 -17.80 3.54 5.40
CA ALA A 70 -18.83 4.58 5.40
C ALA A 70 -18.27 5.98 5.72
N SER A 71 -17.35 6.06 6.67
CA SER A 71 -16.68 7.31 7.06
C SER A 71 -15.82 7.87 5.92
N ILE A 72 -15.00 7.03 5.29
CA ILE A 72 -14.21 7.42 4.12
C ILE A 72 -15.13 7.82 2.95
N ALA A 73 -16.21 7.06 2.71
CA ALA A 73 -17.15 7.34 1.64
C ALA A 73 -17.80 8.73 1.81
N ALA A 74 -18.26 9.06 3.02
CA ALA A 74 -18.82 10.36 3.32
C ALA A 74 -17.78 11.50 3.17
N ALA A 75 -16.54 11.26 3.61
CA ALA A 75 -15.48 12.27 3.56
C ALA A 75 -14.98 12.52 2.13
N CYS A 76 -14.81 11.47 1.32
CA CYS A 76 -14.13 11.51 0.02
C CYS A 76 -15.07 11.44 -1.19
N GLY A 77 -16.35 11.07 -1.02
CA GLY A 77 -17.29 10.90 -2.12
C GLY A 77 -17.09 9.63 -2.95
N ILE A 78 -16.42 8.61 -2.37
CA ILE A 78 -16.16 7.32 -3.02
C ILE A 78 -17.16 6.29 -2.48
N SER A 79 -17.69 5.41 -3.34
CA SER A 79 -18.63 4.38 -2.89
C SER A 79 -17.94 3.36 -1.95
N PRO A 80 -18.65 2.82 -0.94
CA PRO A 80 -18.09 1.77 -0.09
C PRO A 80 -17.60 0.55 -0.88
N ALA A 81 -18.30 0.18 -1.96
CA ALA A 81 -17.92 -0.92 -2.83
C ALA A 81 -16.57 -0.66 -3.53
N ALA A 82 -16.35 0.56 -4.03
CA ALA A 82 -15.06 0.95 -4.61
C ALA A 82 -13.95 0.90 -3.54
N LEU A 83 -14.19 1.35 -2.31
CA LEU A 83 -13.22 1.27 -1.23
C LEU A 83 -12.84 -0.18 -0.88
N HIS A 84 -13.80 -1.10 -0.81
CA HIS A 84 -13.52 -2.52 -0.59
C HIS A 84 -12.71 -3.14 -1.72
N SER A 85 -12.88 -2.67 -2.97
CA SER A 85 -12.10 -3.14 -4.11
C SER A 85 -10.60 -2.81 -4.01
N LEU A 86 -10.24 -1.80 -3.22
CA LEU A 86 -8.86 -1.40 -2.91
C LEU A 86 -8.22 -2.26 -1.82
N THR A 87 -8.95 -3.24 -1.26
CA THR A 87 -8.49 -4.09 -0.15
C THR A 87 -8.39 -5.56 -0.54
N LEU A 88 -7.59 -6.32 0.21
CA LEU A 88 -7.38 -7.75 -0.03
C LEU A 88 -8.63 -8.60 0.17
N THR A 89 -9.71 -8.08 0.77
CA THR A 89 -11.01 -8.78 0.82
C THR A 89 -11.54 -9.11 -0.57
N ARG A 90 -11.16 -8.36 -1.61
CA ARG A 90 -11.45 -8.69 -3.02
C ARG A 90 -10.97 -10.09 -3.43
N PHE A 91 -9.91 -10.58 -2.81
CA PHE A 91 -9.30 -11.87 -3.11
C PHE A 91 -9.58 -12.94 -2.05
N ASP A 92 -10.44 -12.65 -1.06
CA ASP A 92 -10.79 -13.59 -0.01
C ASP A 92 -11.47 -14.86 -0.56
N GLY A 93 -11.09 -16.01 0.00
CA GLY A 93 -11.53 -17.34 -0.46
C GLY A 93 -10.94 -17.80 -1.80
N ARG A 94 -10.32 -16.90 -2.58
CA ARG A 94 -9.71 -17.19 -3.89
C ARG A 94 -8.19 -17.30 -3.80
N ALA A 95 -7.53 -16.19 -3.46
CA ALA A 95 -6.07 -16.09 -3.35
C ALA A 95 -5.58 -16.19 -1.91
N VAL A 96 -6.37 -15.64 -1.00
CA VAL A 96 -6.02 -15.41 0.40
C VAL A 96 -7.21 -15.73 1.28
N HIS A 97 -6.96 -15.93 2.57
CA HIS A 97 -7.98 -15.89 3.61
C HIS A 97 -7.80 -14.65 4.47
N VAL A 98 -8.82 -13.82 4.57
CA VAL A 98 -8.79 -12.57 5.32
C VAL A 98 -9.54 -12.72 6.62
N ASP A 99 -8.82 -12.61 7.74
CA ASP A 99 -9.41 -12.35 9.06
C ASP A 99 -9.70 -10.85 9.14
N THR A 100 -10.95 -10.49 8.86
CA THR A 100 -11.41 -9.10 8.77
C THR A 100 -11.40 -8.39 10.13
N GLU A 101 -11.63 -9.13 11.22
CA GLU A 101 -11.63 -8.59 12.59
C GLU A 101 -10.22 -8.16 13.01
N ARG A 102 -9.23 -9.02 12.78
CA ARG A 102 -7.84 -8.77 13.16
C ARG A 102 -7.02 -8.07 12.07
N ARG A 103 -7.60 -7.85 10.89
CA ARG A 103 -6.90 -7.37 9.67
C ARG A 103 -5.67 -8.20 9.36
N ARG A 104 -5.83 -9.52 9.39
CA ARG A 104 -4.75 -10.48 9.11
C ARG A 104 -5.04 -11.25 7.85
N VAL A 105 -4.00 -11.52 7.09
CA VAL A 105 -4.07 -12.35 5.90
C VAL A 105 -3.36 -13.65 6.17
N ARG A 106 -4.06 -14.76 5.96
CA ARG A 106 -3.46 -16.07 5.83
C ARG A 106 -3.31 -16.36 4.35
N TYR A 107 -2.07 -16.46 3.92
CA TYR A 107 -1.76 -16.83 2.55
C TYR A 107 -1.77 -18.36 2.43
N ARG A 108 -2.38 -18.89 1.36
CA ARG A 108 -2.54 -20.34 1.15
C ARG A 108 -1.28 -21.04 0.62
N LEU A 109 -0.25 -20.29 0.21
CA LEU A 109 0.97 -20.79 -0.45
C LEU A 109 2.22 -20.27 0.29
N TRP A 110 3.43 -20.68 -0.15
CA TRP A 110 4.73 -20.11 0.27
C TRP A 110 4.78 -18.59 -0.03
N ALA A 111 4.24 -17.81 0.90
CA ALA A 111 3.87 -16.43 0.65
C ALA A 111 4.60 -15.50 1.60
N ARG A 112 5.05 -14.37 1.06
CA ARG A 112 5.40 -13.22 1.87
C ARG A 112 4.18 -12.83 2.71
N THR A 113 4.35 -12.87 4.02
CA THR A 113 3.30 -12.48 4.97
C THR A 113 3.07 -10.97 4.98
N GLU A 114 4.07 -10.19 4.58
CA GLU A 114 4.08 -8.73 4.72
C GLU A 114 4.73 -8.01 3.54
N GLY A 115 4.32 -6.76 3.34
CA GLY A 115 4.89 -5.85 2.37
C GLY A 115 4.36 -6.03 0.94
N SER A 116 4.87 -5.21 0.03
CA SER A 116 4.58 -5.30 -1.41
C SER A 116 5.88 -5.29 -2.16
N ARG A 117 5.96 -6.04 -3.25
CA ARG A 117 6.99 -5.84 -4.27
C ARG A 117 6.56 -4.70 -5.19
N PHE A 118 7.47 -4.20 -6.03
CA PHE A 118 7.18 -3.14 -6.97
C PHE A 118 7.95 -3.26 -8.28
N CYS A 119 7.36 -2.71 -9.33
CA CYS A 119 8.05 -2.43 -10.58
C CYS A 119 8.44 -0.94 -10.58
N PRO A 120 9.74 -0.59 -10.73
CA PRO A 120 10.19 0.79 -10.77
C PRO A 120 9.53 1.60 -11.90
N SER A 121 9.37 1.00 -13.07
CA SER A 121 8.71 1.63 -14.23
C SER A 121 7.21 1.87 -14.01
N CYS A 122 6.46 0.89 -13.49
CA CYS A 122 5.06 1.13 -13.11
C CYS A 122 4.93 2.21 -12.04
N LEU A 123 5.83 2.25 -11.05
CA LEU A 123 5.81 3.33 -10.06
C LEU A 123 6.08 4.69 -10.72
N HIS A 124 7.01 4.77 -11.67
CA HIS A 124 7.24 6.01 -12.41
C HIS A 124 6.00 6.46 -13.19
N GLU A 125 5.42 5.55 -13.99
CA GLU A 125 4.26 5.84 -14.86
C GLU A 125 2.98 6.19 -14.10
N SER A 126 2.86 5.75 -12.85
CA SER A 126 1.66 5.95 -12.03
C SER A 126 1.82 7.01 -10.94
N ASP A 127 2.90 7.80 -10.94
CA ASP A 127 3.21 8.75 -9.85
C ASP A 127 3.33 8.07 -8.47
N GLY A 128 3.94 6.89 -8.44
CA GLY A 128 4.27 6.16 -7.23
C GLY A 128 3.12 5.34 -6.63
N ARG A 129 2.11 5.01 -7.42
CA ARG A 129 0.90 4.29 -6.98
C ARG A 129 1.13 2.78 -7.05
N TRP A 130 0.67 2.07 -6.02
CA TRP A 130 0.91 0.63 -5.89
C TRP A 130 -0.35 -0.16 -6.21
N PRO A 131 -0.30 -1.05 -7.22
CA PRO A 131 -1.34 -2.04 -7.45
C PRO A 131 -1.54 -2.98 -6.25
N LEU A 132 -2.79 -3.31 -5.95
CA LEU A 132 -3.19 -4.24 -4.90
C LEU A 132 -2.67 -5.65 -5.16
N ASN A 133 -2.62 -6.08 -6.42
CA ASN A 133 -2.16 -7.42 -6.77
C ASN A 133 -0.69 -7.67 -6.38
N TRP A 134 0.15 -6.64 -6.21
CA TRP A 134 1.53 -6.78 -5.75
C TRP A 134 1.65 -7.23 -4.27
N ARG A 135 0.53 -7.23 -3.52
CA ARG A 135 0.43 -7.85 -2.19
C ARG A 135 0.28 -9.38 -2.25
N LEU A 136 -0.03 -9.94 -3.42
CA LEU A 136 -0.21 -11.38 -3.59
C LEU A 136 1.14 -12.08 -3.76
N SER A 137 1.28 -13.26 -3.18
CA SER A 137 2.55 -14.00 -3.17
C SER A 137 3.07 -14.34 -4.56
N TRP A 138 2.18 -14.63 -5.50
CA TRP A 138 2.49 -14.98 -6.89
C TRP A 138 2.82 -13.77 -7.77
N SER A 139 2.66 -12.54 -7.28
CA SER A 139 3.09 -11.35 -8.00
C SER A 139 4.58 -11.16 -7.75
N PHE A 140 5.41 -11.85 -8.55
CA PHE A 140 6.87 -11.76 -8.51
C PHE A 140 7.48 -11.15 -9.77
N ALA A 141 6.69 -11.00 -10.84
CA ALA A 141 7.09 -10.38 -12.10
C ALA A 141 6.08 -9.31 -12.53
N CYS A 142 6.57 -8.24 -13.14
CA CYS A 142 5.74 -7.26 -13.83
C CYS A 142 5.41 -7.79 -15.24
N PRO A 143 4.13 -7.99 -15.59
CA PRO A 143 3.76 -8.42 -16.94
C PRO A 143 3.85 -7.28 -17.96
N ILE A 144 3.79 -6.02 -17.52
CA ILE A 144 3.83 -4.83 -18.39
C ILE A 144 5.27 -4.57 -18.83
N HIS A 145 6.19 -4.44 -17.87
CA HIS A 145 7.60 -4.12 -18.12
C HIS A 145 8.51 -5.34 -18.17
N GLN A 146 7.95 -6.55 -18.07
CA GLN A 146 8.65 -7.83 -18.20
C GLN A 146 9.92 -7.89 -17.33
N CYS A 147 9.80 -7.57 -16.05
CA CYS A 147 10.91 -7.57 -15.10
C CYS A 147 10.51 -8.29 -13.80
N LEU A 148 11.49 -8.78 -13.04
CA LEU A 148 11.22 -9.18 -11.66
C LEU A 148 10.84 -7.96 -10.83
N LEU A 149 9.84 -8.13 -9.96
CA LEU A 149 9.46 -7.09 -9.02
C LEU A 149 10.50 -7.00 -7.90
N VAL A 150 10.92 -5.76 -7.62
CA VAL A 150 11.87 -5.42 -6.55
C VAL A 150 11.12 -5.42 -5.21
N ASP A 151 11.76 -5.84 -4.13
CA ASP A 151 11.15 -5.86 -2.80
C ASP A 151 11.90 -5.04 -1.74
N THR A 152 13.16 -4.68 -1.98
CA THR A 152 13.98 -3.83 -1.12
C THR A 152 14.28 -2.47 -1.74
N CYS A 153 14.54 -1.49 -0.88
CA CYS A 153 14.99 -0.17 -1.29
C CYS A 153 16.47 -0.22 -1.70
N PRO A 154 16.87 0.35 -2.86
CA PRO A 154 18.26 0.30 -3.35
C PRO A 154 19.25 1.09 -2.46
N ARG A 155 18.76 1.98 -1.59
CA ARG A 155 19.61 2.80 -0.70
C ARG A 155 19.79 2.19 0.69
N CYS A 156 18.70 1.71 1.30
CA CYS A 156 18.73 1.25 2.70
C CYS A 156 18.58 -0.27 2.85
N ASP A 157 18.38 -0.99 1.75
CA ASP A 157 18.22 -2.45 1.69
C ASP A 157 17.12 -3.02 2.60
N ARG A 158 16.20 -2.17 3.06
CA ARG A 158 15.02 -2.59 3.82
C ARG A 158 13.85 -2.83 2.88
N PRO A 159 12.86 -3.66 3.27
CA PRO A 159 11.64 -3.83 2.50
C PRO A 159 11.03 -2.47 2.16
N ALA A 160 10.76 -2.24 0.87
CA ALA A 160 10.29 -0.95 0.36
C ALA A 160 8.91 -0.58 0.93
N ARG A 161 8.10 -1.59 1.23
CA ARG A 161 6.81 -1.45 1.90
C ARG A 161 6.64 -2.54 2.95
N THR A 162 6.13 -2.20 4.14
CA THR A 162 5.81 -3.15 5.23
C THR A 162 4.32 -3.16 5.52
N ALA A 163 3.86 -4.13 6.32
CA ALA A 163 2.50 -4.12 6.84
C ALA A 163 2.35 -2.95 7.84
N GLY A 164 1.52 -1.97 7.50
CA GLY A 164 1.33 -0.76 8.29
C GLY A 164 2.21 0.40 7.85
N VAL A 165 1.56 1.54 7.62
CA VAL A 165 2.19 2.79 7.19
C VAL A 165 2.45 3.65 8.43
N ALA A 166 3.62 4.30 8.52
CA ALA A 166 3.90 5.19 9.64
C ALA A 166 2.92 6.38 9.63
N LEU A 167 2.23 6.62 10.74
CA LEU A 167 1.20 7.65 10.83
C LEU A 167 1.78 9.05 10.96
N GLY A 168 2.97 9.16 11.56
CA GLY A 168 3.56 10.43 11.93
C GLY A 168 4.37 11.12 10.85
N PHE A 169 4.24 10.83 9.56
CA PHE A 169 4.99 11.56 8.53
C PHE A 169 4.14 11.83 7.29
N VAL A 170 4.51 12.85 6.52
CA VAL A 170 3.90 13.12 5.22
C VAL A 170 4.50 12.14 4.21
N PRO A 171 3.71 11.20 3.65
CA PRO A 171 4.21 10.26 2.66
C PRO A 171 4.62 10.97 1.37
N HIS A 172 5.57 10.36 0.66
CA HIS A 172 5.94 10.75 -0.69
C HIS A 172 5.83 9.51 -1.58
N PRO A 173 4.75 9.39 -2.39
CA PRO A 173 4.57 8.28 -3.31
C PRO A 173 5.83 8.03 -4.16
N GLY A 174 6.09 6.76 -4.46
CA GLY A 174 7.29 6.35 -5.19
C GLY A 174 8.62 6.45 -4.42
N HIS A 175 8.61 6.89 -3.15
CA HIS A 175 9.83 7.04 -2.35
C HIS A 175 9.83 6.18 -1.09
N CYS A 176 11.02 5.80 -0.64
CA CYS A 176 11.19 4.94 0.54
C CYS A 176 10.82 5.67 1.84
N ALA A 177 9.78 5.17 2.50
CA ALA A 177 9.28 5.68 3.78
C ALA A 177 9.98 5.09 5.03
N ARG A 178 11.06 4.32 4.88
CA ARG A 178 11.73 3.67 6.01
C ARG A 178 12.42 4.72 6.89
N SER A 179 12.28 4.61 8.21
CA SER A 179 13.06 5.42 9.16
C SER A 179 14.54 5.03 9.17
N ILE A 180 15.43 6.02 9.20
CA ILE A 180 16.86 5.84 9.42
C ILE A 180 17.17 6.14 10.89
N GLY A 181 18.14 5.42 11.47
CA GLY A 181 18.70 5.75 12.79
C GLY A 181 17.79 5.43 13.98
N GLY A 182 16.80 4.56 13.82
CA GLY A 182 15.98 4.06 14.93
C GLY A 182 14.99 5.05 15.56
N ALA A 183 15.07 6.33 15.20
CA ALA A 183 14.14 7.36 15.64
C ALA A 183 12.71 7.05 15.19
N ARG A 184 11.73 7.42 16.03
CA ARG A 184 10.29 7.26 15.77
C ARG A 184 9.59 8.62 15.78
N GLY A 185 8.42 8.70 15.17
CA GLY A 185 7.61 9.92 15.14
C GLY A 185 7.88 10.83 13.94
N ARG A 186 7.46 12.10 14.08
CA ARG A 186 7.46 13.13 13.03
C ARG A 186 8.84 13.57 12.58
N GLU A 187 9.79 13.61 13.51
CA GLU A 187 11.15 14.12 13.28
C GLU A 187 12.12 13.02 12.83
N ALA A 188 11.66 11.77 12.78
CA ALA A 188 12.52 10.65 12.43
C ALA A 188 12.90 10.74 10.94
N ALA A 189 14.21 10.89 10.68
CA ALA A 189 14.77 10.91 9.34
C ALA A 189 14.26 9.71 8.52
N ARG A 190 13.84 9.97 7.28
CA ARG A 190 13.35 8.96 6.35
C ARG A 190 14.39 8.71 5.28
N CYS A 191 14.43 7.48 4.76
CA CYS A 191 15.34 7.11 3.69
C CYS A 191 15.17 7.98 2.46
N GLY A 192 13.92 8.22 2.03
CA GLY A 192 13.60 9.13 0.94
C GLY A 192 14.25 8.75 -0.39
N ALA A 193 14.72 7.51 -0.54
CA ALA A 193 15.26 7.04 -1.80
C ALA A 193 14.12 6.89 -2.82
N ASP A 194 14.36 7.40 -4.02
CA ASP A 194 13.48 7.20 -5.15
C ASP A 194 13.46 5.71 -5.53
N LEU A 195 12.28 5.08 -5.40
CA LEU A 195 12.09 3.67 -5.74
C LEU A 195 11.92 3.49 -7.25
N THR A 196 11.58 4.54 -8.00
CA THR A 196 11.45 4.48 -9.47
C THR A 196 12.81 4.30 -10.15
N ALA A 197 13.89 4.65 -9.46
CA ALA A 197 15.27 4.45 -9.89
C ALA A 197 15.88 3.10 -9.46
N ALA A 198 15.10 2.21 -8.82
CA ALA A 198 15.63 0.93 -8.38
C ALA A 198 15.97 0.03 -9.58
N PRO A 199 17.10 -0.71 -9.54
CA PRO A 199 17.43 -1.66 -10.59
C PRO A 199 16.45 -2.86 -10.54
N ALA A 200 15.86 -3.20 -11.69
CA ALA A 200 15.02 -4.39 -11.84
C ALA A 200 15.64 -5.36 -12.84
N LEU A 201 15.59 -6.66 -12.54
CA LEU A 201 16.08 -7.69 -13.45
C LEU A 201 15.09 -7.89 -14.59
N ALA A 202 15.49 -7.57 -15.81
CA ALA A 202 14.69 -7.83 -17.00
C ALA A 202 14.51 -9.35 -17.22
N LEU A 203 13.28 -9.75 -17.52
CA LEU A 203 12.94 -11.11 -17.92
C LEU A 203 13.10 -11.21 -19.44
N SER A 204 14.20 -11.80 -19.88
CA SER A 204 14.38 -12.15 -21.28
C SER A 204 13.52 -13.37 -21.61
N PHE A 205 12.44 -13.15 -22.37
CA PHE A 205 11.75 -14.25 -23.03
C PHE A 205 12.55 -14.62 -24.27
N ALA A 206 13.48 -15.56 -24.15
CA ALA A 206 13.94 -16.28 -25.32
C ALA A 206 12.71 -16.97 -25.95
N ARG A 207 12.34 -16.60 -27.18
CA ARG A 207 11.34 -17.35 -27.96
C ARG A 207 11.96 -18.70 -28.31
N ALA A 208 11.90 -19.65 -27.40
CA ALA A 208 12.12 -21.06 -27.70
C ALA A 208 10.75 -21.72 -27.82
N CYS A 209 10.30 -21.89 -29.06
CA CYS A 209 9.45 -22.99 -29.56
C CYS A 209 9.03 -22.69 -31.00
N ASP A 210 10.00 -22.51 -31.91
CA ASP A 210 9.78 -22.91 -33.29
C ASP A 210 10.10 -24.42 -33.33
N GLY A 211 9.10 -25.24 -33.03
CA GLY A 211 9.19 -26.68 -33.30
C GLY A 211 9.30 -26.88 -34.82
N PRO A 212 10.16 -27.80 -35.31
CA PRO A 212 10.22 -28.06 -36.73
C PRO A 212 8.85 -28.58 -37.20
N ALA A 213 8.24 -27.88 -38.15
CA ALA A 213 7.12 -28.39 -38.91
C ALA A 213 7.63 -29.53 -39.79
N THR A 214 7.37 -30.77 -39.39
CA THR A 214 7.41 -31.97 -40.23
C THR A 214 6.32 -32.92 -39.79
#